data_AF-S4PVG1-F1
#
_entry.id   AF-S4PVG1-F1
#
_cell.length_a   1.000
_cell.length_b   1.000
_cell.length_c   1.000
_cell.angle_alpha   90.00
_cell.angle_beta   90.00
_cell.angle_gamma   90.00
#
_symmetry.space_group_name_H-M   'P 1'
#
loop_
_entity.id
_entity.type
_entity.pdbx_description
1 polymer ?
#
loop_
_entity_poly.entity_id
_entity_poly.type
_entity_poly.pdbx_seq_one_letter_code
_entity_poly.pdbx_strand_id
1 'polypeptide(L)'
;MERLKERDRIRKEIKKLRKEMKGTKNEEIVEEKTEEKKEKSLEADNEMYKQFVEEQEKYKKIKEKIPKKGAAREDFTLQLLAKFKTKLHAIKEKAQVETETKEDEDNVDTDDWMGHTLCFEDKGAVLAKDASTKGDDWFDIYDPRNPINKRKRENTEKKT
;
A
#
# COMPACT_ATOMS: atom_id res chain seq x y z
N MET A 1 44.11 -62.80 33.07
CA MET A 1 44.27 -61.38 33.47
C MET A 1 44.40 -60.43 32.27
N GLU A 2 45.08 -60.80 31.19
CA GLU A 2 45.27 -59.91 30.03
C GLU A 2 43.99 -59.64 29.22
N ARG A 3 43.13 -60.64 29.01
CA ARG A 3 41.85 -60.47 28.31
C ARG A 3 40.89 -59.46 28.97
N LEU A 4 40.93 -59.36 30.29
CA LEU A 4 40.12 -58.39 31.05
C LEU A 4 40.65 -56.96 30.85
N LYS A 5 41.97 -56.77 30.87
CA LYS A 5 42.62 -55.49 30.62
C LYS A 5 42.35 -55.01 29.19
N GLU A 6 42.38 -55.91 28.22
CA GLU A 6 42.10 -55.60 26.82
C GLU A 6 40.63 -55.22 26.59
N ARG A 7 39.69 -55.96 27.19
CA ARG A 7 38.27 -55.61 27.17
C ARG A 7 38.00 -54.21 27.75
N ASP A 8 38.68 -53.87 28.85
CA ASP A 8 38.47 -52.58 29.50
C ASP A 8 39.14 -51.42 28.73
N ARG A 9 40.22 -51.67 27.98
CA ARG A 9 40.79 -50.73 27.00
C ARG A 9 39.82 -50.45 25.87
N ILE A 10 39.32 -51.50 25.21
CA ILE A 10 38.35 -51.41 24.11
C ILE A 10 37.10 -50.64 24.54
N ARG A 11 36.58 -50.92 25.75
CA ARG A 11 35.41 -50.18 26.29
C ARG A 11 35.67 -48.69 26.49
N LYS A 12 36.87 -48.32 26.96
CA LYS A 12 37.25 -46.90 27.13
C LYS A 12 37.39 -46.21 25.79
N GLU A 13 37.97 -46.89 24.81
CA GLU A 13 38.14 -46.38 23.44
C GLU A 13 36.79 -46.16 22.75
N ILE A 14 35.86 -47.13 22.83
CA ILE A 14 34.49 -46.99 22.33
C ILE A 14 33.77 -45.81 22.99
N LYS A 15 33.97 -45.62 24.31
CA LYS A 15 33.36 -44.50 25.04
C LYS A 15 33.93 -43.15 24.59
N LYS A 16 35.23 -43.09 24.30
CA LYS A 16 35.91 -41.89 23.79
C LYS A 16 35.43 -41.54 22.38
N LEU A 17 35.43 -42.52 21.46
CA LEU A 17 34.88 -42.40 20.10
C LEU A 17 33.42 -41.94 20.11
N ARG A 18 32.58 -42.51 20.99
CA ARG A 18 31.17 -42.11 21.11
C ARG A 18 31.01 -40.68 21.63
N LYS A 19 31.95 -40.17 22.43
CA LYS A 19 31.95 -38.79 22.91
C LYS A 19 32.42 -37.82 21.82
N GLU A 20 33.50 -38.16 21.10
CA GLU A 20 34.04 -37.38 19.98
C GLU A 20 33.01 -37.28 18.84
N MET A 21 32.34 -38.38 18.47
CA MET A 21 31.27 -38.41 17.45
C MET A 21 29.99 -37.65 17.84
N LYS A 22 29.78 -37.36 19.14
CA LYS A 22 28.58 -36.68 19.63
C LYS A 22 28.83 -35.21 19.98
N GLY A 23 30.09 -34.77 20.07
CA GLY A 23 30.47 -33.39 20.38
C GLY A 23 30.02 -32.40 19.31
N THR A 24 30.23 -32.74 18.04
CA THR A 24 29.92 -31.88 16.88
C THR A 24 28.43 -31.52 16.76
N LYS A 25 27.53 -32.46 17.09
CA LYS A 25 26.07 -32.22 17.08
C LYS A 25 25.56 -31.33 18.21
N ASN A 26 26.28 -31.18 19.31
CA ASN A 26 25.79 -30.39 20.44
C ASN A 26 26.28 -28.94 20.39
N GLU A 27 27.39 -28.66 19.70
CA GLU A 27 27.92 -27.29 19.55
C GLU A 27 27.01 -26.45 18.65
N GLU A 28 26.56 -26.98 17.50
CA GLU A 28 25.58 -26.30 16.62
C GLU A 28 24.25 -26.00 17.34
N ILE A 29 23.74 -26.94 18.13
CA ILE A 29 22.47 -26.77 18.88
C ILE A 29 22.61 -25.76 20.03
N VAL A 30 23.80 -25.59 20.59
CA VAL A 30 24.04 -24.62 21.67
C VAL A 30 24.18 -23.21 21.10
N GLU A 31 24.84 -23.05 19.95
CA GLU A 31 24.93 -21.77 19.23
C GLU A 31 23.56 -21.25 18.78
N GLU A 32 22.74 -22.09 18.14
CA GLU A 32 21.36 -21.77 17.73
C GLU A 32 20.50 -21.32 18.93
N LYS A 33 20.62 -22.02 20.06
CA LYS A 33 19.89 -21.68 21.30
C LYS A 33 20.38 -20.40 21.96
N THR A 34 21.64 -20.01 21.77
CA THR A 34 22.15 -18.75 22.29
C THR A 34 21.77 -17.55 21.43
N GLU A 35 21.65 -17.72 20.12
CA GLU A 35 21.15 -16.69 19.20
C GLU A 35 19.67 -16.42 19.41
N GLU A 36 18.84 -17.48 19.47
CA GLU A 36 17.41 -17.34 19.79
C GLU A 36 17.15 -16.65 21.14
N LYS A 37 18.03 -16.87 22.13
CA LYS A 37 17.89 -16.23 23.45
C LYS A 37 18.25 -14.74 23.44
N LYS A 38 19.19 -14.33 22.59
CA LYS A 38 19.56 -12.91 22.42
C LYS A 38 18.50 -12.16 21.64
N GLU A 39 17.90 -12.77 20.62
CA GLU A 39 16.75 -12.17 19.92
C GLU A 39 15.57 -11.98 20.86
N LYS A 40 15.20 -13.02 21.64
CA LYS A 40 14.13 -12.96 22.65
C LYS A 40 14.37 -11.93 23.76
N SER A 41 15.62 -11.59 24.10
CA SER A 41 15.90 -10.56 25.12
C SER A 41 15.80 -9.14 24.57
N LEU A 42 16.19 -8.90 23.31
CA LEU A 42 15.99 -7.61 22.64
C LEU A 42 14.52 -7.33 22.35
N GLU A 43 13.74 -8.40 22.12
CA GLU A 43 12.28 -8.42 21.97
C GLU A 43 11.52 -7.96 23.23
N ALA A 44 12.09 -8.19 24.41
CA ALA A 44 11.46 -7.89 25.69
C ALA A 44 11.69 -6.45 26.17
N ASP A 45 12.73 -5.77 25.68
CA ASP A 45 13.16 -4.47 26.22
C ASP A 45 12.81 -3.26 25.32
N ASN A 46 12.47 -3.50 24.04
CA ASN A 46 12.11 -2.41 23.11
C ASN A 46 10.58 -2.18 23.07
N GLU A 47 10.13 -1.09 23.68
CA GLU A 47 8.71 -0.69 23.71
C GLU A 47 8.10 -0.52 22.31
N MET A 48 8.86 0.05 21.36
CA MET A 48 8.41 0.21 19.97
C MET A 48 8.18 -1.14 19.30
N TYR A 49 9.03 -2.13 19.58
CA TYR A 49 8.88 -3.48 19.02
C TYR A 49 7.64 -4.18 19.59
N LYS A 50 7.37 -4.03 20.88
CA LYS A 50 6.13 -4.55 21.49
C LYS A 50 4.88 -3.96 20.85
N GLN A 51 4.84 -2.63 20.69
CA GLN A 51 3.73 -1.94 20.03
C GLN A 51 3.54 -2.45 18.58
N PHE A 52 4.62 -2.63 17.83
CA PHE A 52 4.58 -3.19 16.48
C PHE A 52 4.02 -4.62 16.44
N VAL A 53 4.49 -5.51 17.32
CA VAL A 53 4.00 -6.90 17.41
C VAL A 53 2.51 -6.91 17.78
N GLU A 54 2.10 -6.09 18.75
CA GLU A 54 0.70 -5.97 19.13
C GLU A 54 -0.17 -5.50 17.97
N GLU A 55 0.25 -4.49 17.21
CA GLU A 55 -0.48 -4.03 16.02
C GLU A 55 -0.54 -5.11 14.94
N GLN A 56 0.57 -5.76 14.63
CA GLN A 56 0.61 -6.89 13.69
C GLN A 56 -0.40 -7.97 14.09
N GLU A 57 -0.43 -8.35 15.36
CA GLU A 57 -1.39 -9.33 15.86
C GLU A 57 -2.84 -8.83 15.77
N LYS A 58 -3.10 -7.57 16.11
CA LYS A 58 -4.44 -6.95 15.99
C LYS A 58 -4.93 -7.05 14.54
N TYR A 59 -4.14 -6.61 13.58
CA TYR A 59 -4.52 -6.64 12.16
C TYR A 59 -4.59 -8.07 11.60
N LYS A 60 -3.75 -9.00 12.07
CA LYS A 60 -3.84 -10.41 11.70
C LYS A 60 -5.17 -11.02 12.14
N LYS A 61 -5.59 -10.79 13.40
CA LYS A 61 -6.88 -11.23 13.94
C LYS A 61 -8.07 -10.60 13.19
N ILE A 62 -7.96 -9.34 12.78
CA ILE A 62 -8.99 -8.66 11.97
C ILE A 62 -9.05 -9.26 10.56
N LYS A 63 -7.91 -9.48 9.92
CA LYS A 63 -7.82 -10.06 8.56
C LYS A 63 -8.36 -11.49 8.50
N GLU A 64 -8.22 -12.26 9.57
CA GLU A 64 -8.81 -13.60 9.69
C GLU A 64 -10.34 -13.57 9.72
N LYS A 65 -10.94 -12.53 10.32
CA LYS A 65 -12.40 -12.34 10.36
C LYS A 65 -13.00 -11.87 9.03
N ILE A 66 -12.18 -11.31 8.14
CA ILE A 66 -12.64 -10.82 6.83
C ILE A 66 -12.80 -12.02 5.88
N PRO A 67 -14.03 -12.29 5.36
CA PRO A 67 -14.24 -13.37 4.41
C PRO A 67 -13.43 -13.16 3.13
N LYS A 68 -12.61 -14.14 2.74
CA LYS A 68 -11.66 -13.97 1.63
C LYS A 68 -12.33 -13.95 0.25
N LYS A 69 -13.34 -14.80 0.03
CA LYS A 69 -14.03 -14.99 -1.28
C LYS A 69 -15.45 -15.55 -1.09
N GLY A 70 -16.29 -15.42 -2.12
CA GLY A 70 -17.64 -16.01 -2.20
C GLY A 70 -18.73 -15.14 -1.58
N ALA A 71 -19.95 -15.70 -1.45
CA ALA A 71 -21.14 -15.00 -0.97
C ALA A 71 -20.95 -14.33 0.41
N ALA A 72 -20.22 -14.97 1.33
CA ALA A 72 -19.92 -14.40 2.64
C ALA A 72 -19.12 -13.08 2.56
N ARG A 73 -18.30 -12.89 1.51
CA ARG A 73 -17.59 -11.62 1.28
C ARG A 73 -18.54 -10.55 0.76
N GLU A 74 -19.46 -10.91 -0.13
CA GLU A 74 -20.48 -10.00 -0.65
C GLU A 74 -21.36 -9.48 0.49
N ASP A 75 -21.89 -10.38 1.33
CA ASP A 75 -22.71 -10.01 2.49
C ASP A 75 -21.97 -9.06 3.44
N PHE A 76 -20.70 -9.34 3.72
CA PHE A 76 -19.85 -8.45 4.52
C PHE A 76 -19.69 -7.07 3.88
N THR A 77 -19.44 -7.01 2.56
CA THR A 77 -19.32 -5.73 1.85
C THR A 77 -20.64 -4.97 1.78
N LEU A 78 -21.77 -5.67 1.65
CA LEU A 78 -23.10 -5.07 1.67
C LEU A 78 -23.45 -4.50 3.04
N GLN A 79 -23.06 -5.17 4.13
CA GLN A 79 -23.18 -4.63 5.48
C GLN A 79 -22.35 -3.35 5.66
N LEU A 80 -21.13 -3.31 5.13
CA LEU A 80 -20.29 -2.12 5.19
C LEU A 80 -20.87 -0.99 4.35
N LEU A 81 -21.40 -1.30 3.17
CA LEU A 81 -22.12 -0.35 2.32
C LEU A 81 -23.37 0.20 3.01
N ALA A 82 -24.13 -0.63 3.72
CA ALA A 82 -25.30 -0.19 4.48
C ALA A 82 -24.91 0.84 5.56
N LYS A 83 -23.83 0.57 6.31
CA LYS A 83 -23.29 1.52 7.29
C LYS A 83 -22.84 2.84 6.63
N PHE A 84 -22.21 2.76 5.47
CA PHE A 84 -21.81 3.94 4.72
C PHE A 84 -23.04 4.75 4.26
N LYS A 85 -24.06 4.10 3.71
CA LYS A 85 -25.32 4.76 3.33
C LYS A 85 -25.98 5.45 4.51
N THR A 86 -26.06 4.81 5.67
CA THR A 86 -26.62 5.44 6.88
C THR A 86 -25.81 6.66 7.32
N LYS A 87 -24.48 6.60 7.23
CA LYS A 87 -23.60 7.74 7.51
C LYS A 87 -23.86 8.89 6.54
N LEU A 88 -23.94 8.61 5.24
CA LEU A 88 -24.20 9.59 4.20
C LEU A 88 -25.57 10.24 4.37
N HIS A 89 -26.62 9.47 4.67
CA HIS A 89 -27.94 10.02 4.96
C HIS A 89 -27.93 10.96 6.16
N ALA A 90 -27.27 10.60 7.25
CA ALA A 90 -27.14 11.48 8.42
C ALA A 90 -26.40 12.79 8.10
N ILE A 91 -25.37 12.73 7.25
CA ILE A 91 -24.64 13.93 6.80
C ILE A 91 -25.54 14.79 5.91
N LYS A 92 -26.28 14.19 4.97
CA LYS A 92 -27.19 14.90 4.08
C LYS A 92 -28.32 15.59 4.84
N GLU A 93 -28.85 14.97 5.89
CA GLU A 93 -29.84 15.58 6.77
C GLU A 93 -29.28 16.79 7.53
N LYS A 94 -28.06 16.70 8.04
CA LYS A 94 -27.38 17.86 8.67
C LYS A 94 -27.16 19.00 7.69
N ALA A 95 -26.61 18.69 6.51
CA ALA A 95 -26.34 19.67 5.46
C ALA A 95 -27.62 20.36 4.95
N GLN A 96 -28.78 19.70 4.99
CA GLN A 96 -30.06 20.35 4.65
C GLN A 96 -30.53 21.35 5.71
N VAL A 97 -30.22 21.13 6.99
CA VAL A 97 -30.63 22.00 8.10
C VAL A 97 -29.70 23.22 8.24
N GLU A 98 -28.43 23.08 7.88
CA GLU A 98 -27.40 24.15 7.95
C GLU A 98 -27.32 25.04 6.69
N THR A 99 -28.33 24.97 5.81
CA THR A 99 -28.40 25.80 4.60
C THR A 99 -28.66 27.29 4.92
N GLU A 100 -27.68 28.00 5.49
CA GLU A 100 -27.53 29.46 5.34
C GLU A 100 -26.22 30.08 5.86
N THR A 101 -25.29 29.31 6.45
CA THR A 101 -23.98 29.85 6.86
C THR A 101 -22.86 29.38 5.94
N LYS A 102 -22.26 30.34 5.23
CA LYS A 102 -20.98 30.17 4.53
C LYS A 102 -19.92 29.88 5.59
N GLU A 103 -19.52 28.64 5.75
CA GLU A 103 -18.42 28.27 6.63
C GLU A 103 -17.13 28.13 5.83
N ASP A 104 -16.05 28.61 6.45
CA ASP A 104 -14.72 28.79 5.89
C ASP A 104 -14.15 27.48 5.32
N GLU A 105 -13.72 27.51 4.04
CA GLU A 105 -13.20 26.37 3.24
C GLU A 105 -11.90 25.71 3.78
N ASP A 106 -11.37 26.16 4.91
CA ASP A 106 -10.01 25.83 5.35
C ASP A 106 -9.91 24.55 6.21
N ASN A 107 -11.02 23.90 6.56
CA ASN A 107 -11.01 22.68 7.39
C ASN A 107 -11.27 21.39 6.58
N VAL A 108 -10.22 20.92 5.89
CA VAL A 108 -10.23 19.77 4.97
C VAL A 108 -10.44 18.41 5.67
N ASP A 109 -10.36 18.34 7.00
CA ASP A 109 -10.40 17.08 7.77
C ASP A 109 -11.82 16.65 8.19
N THR A 110 -12.85 17.31 7.65
CA THR A 110 -14.24 17.10 8.06
C THR A 110 -15.00 16.23 7.04
N ASP A 111 -15.94 15.41 7.51
CA ASP A 111 -16.86 14.58 6.72
C ASP A 111 -17.78 15.38 5.76
N ASP A 112 -17.59 16.69 5.67
CA ASP A 112 -18.44 17.66 4.98
C ASP A 112 -18.48 17.47 3.46
N TRP A 113 -17.36 17.02 2.88
CA TRP A 113 -17.27 16.70 1.43
C TRP A 113 -18.27 15.62 0.99
N MET A 114 -18.74 14.76 1.89
CA MET A 114 -19.73 13.73 1.58
C MET A 114 -21.14 14.28 1.38
N GLY A 115 -21.43 15.49 1.87
CA GLY A 115 -22.70 16.20 1.63
C GLY A 115 -22.73 16.97 0.31
N HIS A 116 -21.55 17.30 -0.23
CA HIS A 116 -21.42 18.12 -1.42
C HIS A 116 -21.92 17.39 -2.69
N THR A 117 -22.61 18.12 -3.57
CA THR A 117 -23.05 17.61 -4.87
C THR A 117 -22.12 18.12 -5.97
N LEU A 118 -21.62 17.22 -6.82
CA LEU A 118 -20.73 17.57 -7.92
C LEU A 118 -21.47 18.45 -8.95
N CYS A 119 -21.19 19.74 -8.95
CA CYS A 119 -21.71 20.70 -9.90
C CYS A 119 -20.57 21.16 -10.82
N PHE A 120 -20.71 20.93 -12.12
CA PHE A 120 -19.82 21.54 -13.11
C PHE A 120 -20.40 22.86 -13.58
N GLU A 121 -19.54 23.78 -13.99
CA GLU A 121 -19.96 24.94 -14.78
C GLU A 121 -20.67 24.42 -16.04
N ASP A 122 -21.90 24.87 -16.27
CA ASP A 122 -22.65 24.55 -17.48
C ASP A 122 -22.04 25.28 -18.68
N LYS A 123 -20.92 24.74 -19.16
CA LYS A 123 -20.33 25.08 -20.46
C LYS A 123 -21.19 24.37 -21.48
N GLY A 124 -22.39 24.90 -21.73
CA GLY A 124 -23.37 24.34 -22.65
C GLY A 124 -22.73 23.89 -23.97
N ALA A 125 -23.39 22.98 -24.71
CA ALA A 125 -22.85 22.27 -25.87
C ALA A 125 -21.64 22.93 -26.59
N VAL A 126 -20.43 22.54 -26.17
CA VAL A 126 -19.21 22.97 -26.85
C VAL A 126 -19.16 22.25 -28.19
N LEU A 127 -19.32 23.01 -29.29
CA LEU A 127 -19.20 22.46 -30.64
C LEU A 127 -17.81 21.83 -30.78
N ALA A 128 -17.77 20.51 -30.93
CA ALA A 128 -16.53 19.79 -31.09
C ALA A 128 -15.73 20.38 -32.26
N LYS A 129 -14.42 20.58 -32.07
CA LYS A 129 -13.53 20.92 -33.18
C LYS A 129 -13.51 19.72 -34.13
N ASP A 130 -14.14 19.88 -35.28
CA ASP A 130 -14.15 18.87 -36.33
C ASP A 130 -12.71 18.68 -36.85
N ALA A 131 -12.21 17.45 -36.79
CA ALA A 131 -10.90 17.07 -37.30
C ALA A 131 -10.76 17.29 -38.82
N SER A 132 -11.85 17.48 -39.55
CA SER A 132 -11.85 17.85 -40.97
C SER A 132 -11.58 19.33 -41.22
N THR A 133 -11.75 20.18 -40.21
CA THR A 133 -11.47 21.61 -40.33
C THR A 133 -9.97 21.85 -40.20
N LYS A 134 -9.40 22.54 -41.20
CA LYS A 134 -7.96 22.85 -41.26
C LYS A 134 -7.60 23.84 -40.14
N GLY A 135 -7.28 23.32 -38.95
CA GLY A 135 -6.84 24.10 -37.80
C GLY A 135 -5.40 24.62 -37.93
N ASP A 136 -4.94 25.34 -36.90
CA ASP A 136 -3.59 25.96 -36.86
C ASP A 136 -2.44 24.94 -36.96
N ASP A 137 -2.66 23.70 -36.52
CA ASP A 137 -1.66 22.62 -36.52
C ASP A 137 -1.77 21.69 -37.76
N TRP A 138 -2.56 22.07 -38.78
CA TRP A 138 -2.74 21.25 -39.98
C TRP A 138 -1.46 21.14 -40.83
N PHE A 139 -0.58 22.12 -40.72
CA PHE A 139 0.65 22.20 -41.50
C PHE A 139 1.85 22.22 -40.54
N ASP A 140 2.90 21.45 -40.87
CA ASP A 140 4.15 21.45 -40.10
C ASP A 140 4.75 22.87 -40.01
N ILE A 141 5.55 23.16 -38.99
CA ILE A 141 6.16 24.48 -38.76
C ILE A 141 7.08 24.91 -39.92
N TYR A 142 7.55 23.96 -40.72
CA TYR A 142 8.35 24.21 -41.93
C TYR A 142 7.54 24.19 -43.22
N ASP A 143 6.25 23.84 -43.17
CA ASP A 143 5.40 23.85 -44.35
C ASP A 143 5.09 25.31 -44.76
N PRO A 144 5.29 25.69 -46.03
CA PRO A 144 5.02 27.05 -46.51
C PRO A 144 3.54 27.47 -46.41
N ARG A 145 2.62 26.52 -46.26
CA ARG A 145 1.18 26.77 -46.05
C ARG A 145 0.83 27.04 -44.60
N ASN A 146 1.77 26.82 -43.67
CA ASN A 146 1.59 27.12 -42.26
C ASN A 146 1.27 28.62 -42.07
N PRO A 147 0.23 28.97 -41.30
CA PRO A 147 -0.14 30.35 -40.99
C PRO A 147 1.03 31.20 -40.43
N ILE A 148 1.97 30.60 -39.70
CA ILE A 148 3.18 31.27 -39.18
C ILE A 148 4.09 31.70 -40.33
N ASN A 149 4.25 30.85 -41.34
CA ASN A 149 5.13 31.11 -42.49
C ASN A 149 4.48 32.08 -43.48
N LYS A 150 3.15 32.05 -43.64
CA LYS A 150 2.41 33.06 -44.42
C LYS A 150 2.65 34.47 -43.90
N ARG A 151 2.55 34.69 -42.59
CA ARG A 151 2.81 36.00 -41.96
C ARG A 151 4.23 36.51 -42.24
N LYS A 152 5.22 35.62 -42.26
CA LYS A 152 6.61 35.99 -42.58
C LYS A 152 6.79 36.33 -44.07
N ARG A 153 6.16 35.57 -44.98
CA ARG A 153 6.26 35.78 -46.43
C ARG A 153 5.60 37.08 -46.89
N GLU A 154 4.39 37.37 -46.43
CA GLU A 154 3.68 38.60 -46.83
C GLU A 154 4.39 39.87 -46.33
N ASN A 155 5.09 39.78 -45.19
CA ASN A 155 5.89 40.89 -44.67
C ASN A 155 7.20 41.11 -45.46
N THR A 156 7.72 40.08 -46.12
CA THR A 156 8.89 40.22 -47.01
C THR A 156 8.51 40.72 -48.40
N GLU A 157 7.35 40.30 -48.93
CA GLU A 157 6.85 40.77 -50.24
C GLU A 157 6.43 42.24 -50.21
N LYS A 158 5.95 42.76 -49.06
CA LYS A 158 5.59 44.18 -48.90
C LYS A 158 6.78 45.12 -48.69
N LYS A 159 8.01 44.59 -48.59
CA LYS A 159 9.24 45.37 -48.35
C LYS A 159 10.13 45.54 -49.59
N THR A 160 9.66 45.09 -50.74
CA THR A 160 10.24 45.31 -52.08
C THR A 160 9.24 46.05 -52.94
#